data_AF-A0A0S8C9A7-F1
#
_entry.id   AF-A0A0S8C9A7-F1
#
_cell.length_a   1.000
_cell.length_b   1.000
_cell.length_c   1.000
_cell.angle_alpha   90.00
_cell.angle_beta   90.00
_cell.angle_gamma   90.00
#
_symmetry.space_group_name_H-M   'P 1'
#
loop_
_entity.id
_entity.type
_entity.pdbx_description
1 polymer ?
#
loop_
_entity_poly.entity_id
_entity_poly.type
_entity_poly.pdbx_seq_one_letter_code
_entity_poly.pdbx_strand_id
1 'polypeptide(L)'
;MVEPTEVAYVFPGQGAQWAGMGHDLYETFASAKAVFSQADEVLGFPLSRLCFEGPEEELRLTINAQPAILVTSYACLEAAREVNPGL
;
A
#
# COMPACT_ATOMS: atom_id res chain seq x y z
N MET A 1 18.69 -29.40 11.14
CA MET A 1 18.73 -28.05 10.53
C MET A 1 17.39 -27.87 9.85
N VAL A 2 16.65 -26.82 10.19
CA VAL A 2 15.40 -26.49 9.49
C VAL A 2 15.82 -25.63 8.31
N GLU A 3 15.59 -26.12 7.10
CA GLU A 3 15.85 -25.34 5.89
C GLU A 3 14.92 -24.12 5.87
N PRO A 4 15.43 -22.92 5.49
CA PRO A 4 14.59 -21.75 5.37
C PRO A 4 13.49 -22.01 4.34
N THR A 5 12.24 -21.76 4.72
CA THR A 5 11.10 -21.89 3.81
C THR A 5 11.23 -20.86 2.69
N GLU A 6 11.18 -21.31 1.44
CA GLU A 6 11.11 -20.42 0.29
C GLU A 6 9.76 -19.69 0.28
N VAL A 7 9.79 -18.36 0.24
CA VAL A 7 8.60 -17.51 0.25
C VAL A 7 8.52 -16.72 -1.06
N ALA A 8 7.33 -16.67 -1.65
CA ALA A 8 7.02 -15.82 -2.79
C ALA A 8 5.98 -14.76 -2.39
N TYR A 9 6.26 -13.50 -2.72
CA TYR A 9 5.33 -12.39 -2.54
C TYR A 9 4.59 -12.12 -3.83
N VAL A 10 3.26 -12.14 -3.77
CA VAL A 10 2.39 -11.90 -4.92
C VAL A 10 1.54 -10.68 -4.63
N PHE A 11 1.58 -9.70 -5.52
CA PHE A 11 0.86 -8.45 -5.37
C PHE A 11 -0.41 -8.45 -6.25
N PRO A 12 -1.54 -7.92 -5.74
CA PRO A 12 -2.79 -7.92 -6.48
C PRO A 12 -2.76 -6.93 -7.65
N GLY A 13 -3.58 -7.22 -8.66
CA GLY A 13 -3.80 -6.35 -9.81
C GLY A 13 -5.02 -5.45 -9.68
N GLN A 14 -5.37 -4.80 -10.78
CA GLN A 14 -6.56 -3.92 -10.88
C GLN A 14 -7.85 -4.67 -10.51
N GLY A 15 -8.72 -4.02 -9.75
CA GLY A 15 -9.95 -4.60 -9.17
C GLY A 15 -9.86 -4.85 -7.66
N ALA A 16 -8.66 -4.80 -7.07
CA ALA A 16 -8.44 -4.97 -5.64
C ALA A 16 -8.62 -3.69 -4.81
N GLN A 17 -8.77 -2.52 -5.45
CA GLN A 17 -8.92 -1.24 -4.77
C GLN A 17 -10.28 -1.09 -4.07
N TRP A 18 -10.30 -0.49 -2.88
CA TRP A 18 -11.51 -0.19 -2.09
C TRP A 18 -11.26 0.99 -1.14
N ALA A 19 -12.29 1.76 -0.81
CA ALA A 19 -12.16 2.91 0.08
C ALA A 19 -11.92 2.47 1.54
N GLY A 20 -10.82 2.91 2.13
CA GLY A 20 -10.29 2.45 3.42
C GLY A 20 -9.02 1.61 3.31
N MET A 21 -8.59 1.26 2.08
CA MET A 21 -7.40 0.44 1.87
C MET A 21 -6.13 1.11 2.41
N GLY A 22 -5.32 0.34 3.15
CA GLY A 22 -4.03 0.80 3.66
C GLY A 22 -4.07 1.76 4.85
N HIS A 23 -5.25 2.20 5.31
CA HIS A 23 -5.37 3.16 6.41
C HIS A 23 -4.80 2.61 7.74
N ASP A 24 -5.13 1.38 8.10
CA ASP A 24 -4.61 0.77 9.33
C ASP A 24 -3.08 0.60 9.29
N LEU A 25 -2.52 0.30 8.12
CA LEU A 25 -1.07 0.22 7.94
C LEU A 25 -0.43 1.60 8.12
N TYR A 26 -1.02 2.63 7.51
CA TYR A 26 -0.55 4.01 7.60
C TYR A 26 -0.54 4.55 9.04
N GLU A 27 -1.57 4.24 9.83
CA GLU A 27 -1.66 4.67 11.23
C GLU A 27 -0.73 3.88 12.17
N THR A 28 -0.42 2.63 11.83
CA THR A 28 0.32 1.73 12.72
C THR A 28 1.83 1.74 12.48
N PHE A 29 2.29 1.81 11.22
CA PHE A 29 3.68 1.58 10.85
C PHE A 29 4.33 2.83 10.25
N ALA A 30 5.48 3.21 10.78
CA ALA A 30 6.23 4.37 10.29
C ALA A 30 6.69 4.17 8.83
N SER A 31 7.07 2.94 8.47
CA SER A 31 7.43 2.54 7.11
C SER A 31 6.27 2.70 6.12
N ALA A 32 5.07 2.23 6.46
CA ALA A 32 3.88 2.42 5.62
C ALA A 32 3.52 3.90 5.45
N LYS A 33 3.57 4.68 6.55
CA LYS A 33 3.36 6.14 6.50
C LYS A 33 4.34 6.85 5.58
N ALA A 34 5.61 6.45 5.60
CA ALA A 34 6.63 7.00 4.71
C ALA A 34 6.31 6.72 3.23
N VAL A 35 5.86 5.49 2.91
CA VAL A 35 5.46 5.11 1.55
C VAL A 35 4.31 5.97 1.02
N PHE A 36 3.24 6.14 1.79
CA PHE A 36 2.12 6.99 1.39
C PHE A 36 2.52 8.47 1.26
N SER A 37 3.33 8.98 2.20
CA SER A 37 3.82 10.36 2.15
C SER A 37 4.65 10.63 0.89
N GLN A 38 5.54 9.69 0.55
CA GLN A 38 6.34 9.76 -0.68
C GLN A 38 5.45 9.70 -1.93
N ALA A 39 4.44 8.84 -1.94
CA ALA A 39 3.50 8.75 -3.05
C ALA A 39 2.74 10.05 -3.28
N ASP A 40 2.22 10.66 -2.21
CA ASP A 40 1.51 11.94 -2.28
C ASP A 40 2.41 13.05 -2.82
N GLU A 41 3.67 13.11 -2.37
CA GLU A 41 4.65 14.08 -2.85
C GLU A 41 4.96 13.90 -4.35
N VAL A 42 5.22 12.66 -4.78
CA VAL A 42 5.58 12.35 -6.18
C VAL A 42 4.40 12.57 -7.13
N LEU A 43 3.18 12.24 -6.70
CA LEU A 43 1.98 12.38 -7.53
C LEU A 43 1.44 13.81 -7.54
N GLY A 44 1.78 14.62 -6.54
CA GLY A 44 1.30 16.01 -6.41
C GLY A 44 -0.15 16.12 -5.98
N PHE A 45 -0.76 15.05 -5.48
CA PHE A 45 -2.11 15.03 -4.90
C PHE A 45 -2.18 13.98 -3.78
N PRO A 46 -3.12 14.10 -2.83
CA PRO A 46 -3.21 13.21 -1.68
C PRO A 46 -3.86 11.88 -2.08
N LEU A 47 -3.09 10.99 -2.72
CA LEU A 47 -3.51 9.62 -3.04
C LEU A 47 -3.87 8.86 -1.76
N SER A 48 -3.12 9.08 -0.67
CA SER A 48 -3.40 8.52 0.65
C SER A 48 -4.85 8.78 1.07
N ARG A 49 -5.30 10.04 1.01
CA ARG A 49 -6.67 10.43 1.33
C ARG A 49 -7.69 9.72 0.45
N LEU A 50 -7.43 9.62 -0.86
CA LEU A 50 -8.32 8.90 -1.77
C LEU A 50 -8.40 7.40 -1.43
N CYS A 51 -7.28 6.78 -1.04
CA CYS A 51 -7.25 5.39 -0.59
C CYS A 51 -8.04 5.20 0.71
N PHE A 52 -7.94 6.14 1.66
CA PHE A 52 -8.51 5.98 3.00
C PHE A 52 -9.98 6.39 3.09
N GLU A 53 -10.37 7.46 2.40
CA GLU A 53 -11.69 8.09 2.54
C GLU A 53 -12.59 7.90 1.31
N GLY A 54 -12.02 7.59 0.13
CA GLY A 54 -12.76 7.58 -1.12
C GLY A 54 -13.02 8.99 -1.68
N PRO A 55 -14.00 9.17 -2.59
CA PRO A 55 -15.10 8.27 -2.92
C PRO A 55 -14.68 7.08 -3.80
N GLU A 56 -15.43 5.98 -3.71
CA GLU A 56 -15.11 4.71 -4.38
C GLU A 56 -15.13 4.85 -5.91
N GLU A 57 -16.00 5.70 -6.45
CA GLU A 57 -16.09 5.99 -7.87
C GLU A 57 -14.82 6.64 -8.41
N GLU A 58 -14.22 7.57 -7.66
CA GLU A 58 -12.95 8.21 -8.03
C GLU A 58 -11.79 7.24 -7.89
N LEU A 59 -11.76 6.44 -6.81
CA LEU A 59 -10.74 5.43 -6.60
C LEU A 59 -10.75 4.35 -7.70
N ARG A 60 -11.92 4.05 -8.28
CA ARG A 60 -12.08 3.12 -9.40
C ARG A 60 -11.53 3.62 -10.73
N LEU A 61 -11.30 4.92 -10.90
CA LEU A 61 -10.67 5.43 -12.11
C LEU A 61 -9.28 4.83 -12.24
N THR A 62 -8.95 4.30 -13.42
CA THR A 62 -7.69 3.57 -13.63
C THR A 62 -6.46 4.41 -13.27
N ILE A 63 -6.53 5.72 -13.49
CA ILE A 63 -5.49 6.69 -13.11
C ILE A 63 -5.23 6.75 -11.59
N ASN A 64 -6.22 6.41 -10.78
CA ASN A 64 -6.13 6.39 -9.32
C ASN A 64 -5.95 4.96 -8.79
N ALA A 65 -6.68 3.99 -9.34
CA ALA A 65 -6.65 2.60 -8.90
C ALA A 65 -5.25 1.99 -9.02
N GLN A 66 -4.55 2.22 -10.14
CA GLN A 66 -3.21 1.65 -10.35
C GLN A 66 -2.20 2.16 -9.32
N PRO A 67 -2.00 3.47 -9.10
CA PRO A 67 -1.09 3.94 -8.07
C PRO A 67 -1.58 3.58 -6.67
N ALA A 68 -2.89 3.61 -6.39
CA ALA A 68 -3.44 3.21 -5.09
C ALA A 68 -3.05 1.76 -4.72
N ILE A 69 -3.25 0.82 -5.64
CA ILE A 69 -2.92 -0.60 -5.45
C ILE A 69 -1.41 -0.77 -5.24
N LEU A 70 -0.59 -0.12 -6.07
CA LEU A 70 0.86 -0.19 -5.95
C LEU A 70 1.33 0.32 -4.58
N VAL A 71 0.89 1.51 -4.19
CA VAL A 71 1.29 2.17 -2.95
C VAL A 71 0.86 1.36 -1.73
N THR A 72 -0.37 0.85 -1.72
CA THR A 72 -0.86 0.00 -0.61
C THR A 72 -0.12 -1.33 -0.53
N SER A 73 0.16 -1.95 -1.68
CA SER A 73 0.94 -3.20 -1.77
C SER A 73 2.36 -3.02 -1.24
N TYR A 74 3.00 -1.92 -1.62
CA TYR A 74 4.35 -1.59 -1.19
C TYR A 74 4.40 -1.18 0.28
N ALA A 75 3.42 -0.41 0.77
CA ALA A 75 3.29 -0.06 2.17
C ALA A 75 3.14 -1.32 3.06
N CYS A 76 2.40 -2.33 2.58
CA CYS A 76 2.28 -3.62 3.26
C CYS A 76 3.62 -4.36 3.34
N LEU A 77 4.39 -4.37 2.23
CA LEU A 77 5.73 -4.98 2.21
C LEU A 77 6.69 -4.28 3.18
N GLU A 78 6.71 -2.96 3.18
CA GLU A 78 7.60 -2.18 4.04
C GLU A 78 7.21 -2.33 5.53
N ALA A 79 5.92 -2.37 5.84
CA ALA A 79 5.43 -2.71 7.18
C ALA A 79 5.86 -4.13 7.61
N ALA A 80 5.81 -5.10 6.69
CA ALA A 80 6.27 -6.47 6.95
C ALA A 80 7.78 -6.53 7.22
N ARG A 81 8.59 -5.73 6.52
CA ARG A 81 10.04 -5.59 6.76
C ARG A 81 10.35 -4.90 8.09
N GLU A 82 9.55 -3.91 8.49
CA GLU A 82 9.69 -3.23 9.78
C GLU A 82 9.55 -4.22 10.96
N VAL A 83 8.56 -5.12 10.89
CA VAL A 83 8.34 -6.13 11.95
C VAL A 83 9.24 -7.36 11.82
N ASN A 84 9.72 -7.66 10.62
CA ASN A 84 10.62 -8.77 10.35
C ASN A 84 11.77 -8.34 9.43
N PRO A 85 12.89 -7.86 9.98
CA PRO A 85 14.06 -7.42 9.20
C PRO A 85 14.75 -8.52 8.40
N GLY A 86 14.39 -9.79 8.62
CA GLY A 86 14.86 -10.93 7.82
C GLY A 86 14.08 -11.15 6.51
N LEU A 87 13.15 -10.25 6.20
CA LEU A 87 12.36 -10.20 4.96
C LEU A 87 13.03 -9.40 3.84
#